data_AF-A0A6J7B5H0-F1
#
_entry.id   AF-A0A6J7B5H0-F1
#
_cell.length_a   1.000
_cell.length_b   1.000
_cell.length_c   1.000
_cell.angle_alpha   90.00
_cell.angle_beta   90.00
_cell.angle_gamma   90.00
#
_symmetry.space_group_name_H-M   'P 1'
#
loop_
_entity.id
_entity.type
_entity.pdbx_description
1 polymer ?
#
loop_
_entity_poly.entity_id
_entity_poly.type
_entity_poly.pdbx_seq_one_letter_code
_entity_poly.pdbx_strand_id
1 'polypeptide(L)'
;MASPQNYLAVIKVVGIGGGGVNAVNRMIDVGLKGVEFIAINTDAQHLLMSDADVKLDIGRKSTRGLGAGASPERGREAVLDHVDEIEEALRGADMVFVTAGEGGGTGTGGAPIVAKIARELGALTIGVVTRPFSFEGKVRTRQADEGIEELRSEVDTLIVIPNDRLLAISDRSITAVEAFKSADQVLLSGVQGITEIITQPGLINLDFADVKSIMTDAGSALMGIGSARGENRAVRAAELAISSPLLEASIDGAMGVLLSVAGGSDLGLFEINEACELVQAAAHPDAKIIFGTTIDDALGDEVRITVIAAGFDGGAPKKVAMPVIDAATLNGKADPVPNNDPLVVALELPDEASTRKRVTFEELVHEDDEIDIPDFMR
;
A
#
# COMPACT_ATOMS: atom_id res chain seq x y z
N MET A 1 -12.78 -40.81 -15.96
CA MET A 1 -12.84 -39.66 -15.04
C MET A 1 -11.97 -38.59 -15.67
N ALA A 2 -12.56 -37.45 -16.04
CA ALA A 2 -11.78 -36.34 -16.56
C ALA A 2 -10.84 -35.87 -15.45
N SER A 3 -9.54 -35.78 -15.74
CA SER A 3 -8.55 -35.15 -14.87
C SER A 3 -9.09 -33.77 -14.47
N PRO A 4 -9.03 -33.36 -13.18
CA PRO A 4 -9.40 -32.00 -12.82
C PRO A 4 -8.52 -31.06 -13.66
N GLN A 5 -9.14 -30.33 -14.58
CA GLN A 5 -8.46 -29.25 -15.30
C GLN A 5 -8.06 -28.25 -14.21
N ASN A 6 -6.76 -28.00 -14.07
CA ASN A 6 -6.27 -26.94 -13.20
C ASN A 6 -6.88 -25.62 -13.69
N TYR A 7 -7.93 -25.17 -13.00
CA TYR A 7 -8.55 -23.89 -13.24
C TYR A 7 -7.66 -22.83 -12.61
N LEU A 8 -7.04 -22.00 -13.44
CA LEU A 8 -6.28 -20.84 -12.99
C LEU A 8 -7.30 -19.74 -12.70
N ALA A 9 -7.33 -19.27 -11.45
CA ALA A 9 -8.19 -18.16 -11.07
C ALA A 9 -7.82 -16.90 -11.88
N VAL A 10 -8.80 -16.26 -12.49
CA VAL A 10 -8.64 -15.00 -13.21
C VAL A 10 -8.72 -13.86 -12.20
N ILE A 11 -7.58 -13.23 -11.92
CA ILE A 11 -7.45 -12.12 -10.98
C ILE A 11 -7.33 -10.82 -11.78
N LYS A 12 -8.16 -9.82 -11.43
CA LYS A 12 -8.08 -8.47 -12.01
C LYS A 12 -7.80 -7.43 -10.95
N VAL A 13 -6.95 -6.45 -11.25
CA VAL A 13 -6.61 -5.34 -10.36
C VAL A 13 -7.05 -4.03 -10.99
N VAL A 14 -7.99 -3.35 -10.33
CA VAL A 14 -8.65 -2.16 -10.83
C VAL A 14 -8.20 -0.94 -10.04
N GLY A 15 -7.40 -0.08 -10.67
CA GLY A 15 -6.96 1.20 -10.10
C GLY A 15 -7.91 2.32 -10.48
N ILE A 16 -8.54 2.95 -9.49
CA ILE A 16 -9.56 3.99 -9.71
C ILE A 16 -9.05 5.36 -9.24
N GLY A 17 -9.12 6.34 -10.14
CA GLY A 17 -8.62 7.69 -9.91
C GLY A 17 -7.09 7.75 -9.83
N GLY A 18 -6.55 8.93 -9.50
CA GLY A 18 -5.11 9.16 -9.58
C GLY A 18 -4.26 8.25 -8.69
N GLY A 19 -4.63 8.11 -7.40
CA GLY A 19 -3.88 7.24 -6.47
C GLY A 19 -3.95 5.76 -6.85
N GLY A 20 -5.12 5.27 -7.26
CA GLY A 20 -5.28 3.88 -7.69
C GLY A 20 -4.49 3.57 -8.96
N VAL A 21 -4.50 4.48 -9.94
CA VAL A 21 -3.72 4.32 -11.19
C VAL A 21 -2.21 4.36 -10.92
N ASN A 22 -1.73 5.21 -10.01
CA ASN A 22 -0.33 5.21 -9.60
C ASN A 22 0.09 3.88 -8.97
N ALA A 23 -0.74 3.33 -8.07
CA ALA A 23 -0.50 2.04 -7.46
C ALA A 23 -0.47 0.91 -8.50
N VAL A 24 -1.39 0.91 -9.47
CA VAL A 24 -1.39 -0.06 -10.60
C VAL A 24 -0.12 0.04 -11.43
N ASN A 25 0.29 1.26 -11.83
CA ASN A 25 1.54 1.43 -12.59
C ASN A 25 2.74 0.90 -11.80
N ARG A 26 2.77 1.14 -10.48
CA ARG A 26 3.81 0.61 -9.61
C ARG A 26 3.81 -0.91 -9.53
N MET A 27 2.63 -1.55 -9.52
CA MET A 27 2.51 -3.01 -9.57
C MET A 27 3.04 -3.59 -10.88
N ILE A 28 2.82 -2.88 -11.99
CA ILE A 28 3.35 -3.23 -13.32
C ILE A 28 4.88 -3.08 -13.34
N ASP A 29 5.42 -1.97 -12.82
CA ASP A 29 6.86 -1.70 -12.75
C ASP A 29 7.64 -2.77 -11.98
N VAL A 30 7.06 -3.26 -10.87
CA VAL A 30 7.65 -4.33 -10.05
C VAL A 30 7.47 -5.71 -10.70
N GLY A 31 6.64 -5.80 -11.73
CA GLY A 31 6.43 -7.01 -12.52
C GLY A 31 5.53 -8.03 -11.83
N LEU A 32 4.47 -7.57 -11.13
CA LEU A 32 3.47 -8.47 -10.56
C LEU A 32 2.79 -9.27 -11.69
N LYS A 33 2.80 -10.60 -11.57
CA LYS A 33 2.35 -11.54 -12.62
C LYS A 33 1.03 -12.22 -12.25
N GLY A 34 0.35 -12.72 -13.28
CA GLY A 34 -0.87 -13.52 -13.11
C GLY A 34 -2.11 -12.68 -12.78
N VAL A 35 -2.05 -11.38 -13.08
CA VAL A 35 -3.15 -10.43 -12.90
C VAL A 35 -3.34 -9.61 -14.17
N GLU A 36 -4.58 -9.22 -14.45
CA GLU A 36 -4.92 -8.25 -15.50
C GLU A 36 -5.12 -6.88 -14.85
N PHE A 37 -4.44 -5.85 -15.37
CA PHE A 37 -4.51 -4.50 -14.81
C PHE A 37 -5.53 -3.64 -15.56
N ILE A 38 -6.41 -2.99 -14.79
CA ILE A 38 -7.44 -2.08 -15.30
C ILE A 38 -7.25 -0.71 -14.63
N ALA A 39 -7.06 0.33 -15.43
CA ALA A 39 -7.00 1.71 -14.95
C ALA A 39 -8.29 2.45 -15.31
N ILE A 40 -8.94 3.07 -14.31
CA ILE A 40 -10.18 3.83 -14.48
C ILE A 40 -9.95 5.25 -13.97
N ASN A 41 -10.12 6.26 -14.82
CA ASN A 41 -9.98 7.65 -14.39
C ASN A 41 -10.86 8.61 -15.20
N THR A 42 -11.24 9.73 -14.57
CA THR A 42 -11.91 10.86 -15.23
C THR A 42 -10.93 11.88 -15.81
N ASP A 43 -9.63 11.74 -15.48
CA ASP A 43 -8.54 12.50 -16.04
C ASP A 43 -7.89 11.69 -17.18
N ALA A 44 -8.17 12.11 -18.41
CA ALA A 44 -7.69 11.44 -19.60
C ALA A 44 -6.17 11.58 -19.79
N GLN A 45 -5.58 12.69 -19.31
CA GLN A 45 -4.13 12.90 -19.41
C GLN A 45 -3.38 11.92 -18.52
N HIS A 46 -3.88 11.73 -17.30
CA HIS A 46 -3.28 10.77 -16.39
C HIS A 46 -3.41 9.34 -16.91
N LEU A 47 -4.56 8.98 -17.48
CA LEU A 47 -4.81 7.64 -18.00
C LEU A 47 -3.89 7.28 -19.19
N LEU A 48 -3.55 8.25 -20.04
CA LEU A 48 -2.61 8.04 -21.16
C LEU A 48 -1.20 7.63 -20.70
N MET A 49 -0.81 8.02 -19.48
CA MET A 49 0.48 7.67 -18.89
C MET A 49 0.45 6.33 -18.14
N SER A 50 -0.71 5.68 -18.01
CA SER A 50 -0.80 4.38 -17.35
C SER A 50 -0.34 3.26 -18.28
N ASP A 51 0.33 2.26 -17.71
CA ASP A 51 0.78 1.06 -18.42
C ASP A 51 -0.19 -0.12 -18.29
N ALA A 52 -1.37 0.10 -17.71
CA ALA A 52 -2.40 -0.94 -17.54
C ALA A 52 -2.88 -1.52 -18.87
N ASP A 53 -3.25 -2.81 -18.85
CA ASP A 53 -3.75 -3.56 -20.00
C ASP A 53 -5.04 -2.95 -20.57
N VAL A 54 -5.95 -2.56 -19.67
CA VAL A 54 -7.23 -1.93 -19.99
C VAL A 54 -7.29 -0.54 -19.37
N LYS A 55 -7.71 0.45 -20.16
CA LYS A 55 -7.78 1.85 -19.74
C LYS A 55 -9.18 2.40 -20.03
N LEU A 56 -9.92 2.74 -18.99
CA LEU A 56 -11.28 3.27 -19.08
C LEU A 56 -11.30 4.76 -18.71
N ASP A 57 -11.53 5.60 -19.73
CA ASP A 57 -11.71 7.04 -19.59
C ASP A 57 -13.19 7.34 -19.35
N ILE A 58 -13.53 7.61 -18.10
CA ILE A 58 -14.91 7.80 -17.65
C ILE A 58 -15.28 9.27 -17.51
N GLY A 59 -16.57 9.57 -17.64
CA GLY A 59 -17.09 10.91 -17.37
C GLY A 59 -16.69 11.99 -18.37
N ARG A 60 -16.27 11.64 -19.61
CA ARG A 60 -15.92 12.64 -20.65
C ARG A 60 -16.97 13.73 -20.84
N LYS A 61 -18.26 13.36 -20.79
CA LYS A 61 -19.38 14.30 -20.95
C LYS A 61 -19.49 15.28 -19.79
N SER A 62 -19.23 14.83 -18.56
CA SER A 62 -19.41 15.61 -17.33
C SER A 62 -18.15 16.37 -16.89
N THR A 63 -16.95 15.83 -17.14
CA THR A 63 -15.66 16.41 -16.70
C THR A 63 -14.86 17.04 -17.83
N ARG A 64 -15.21 16.78 -19.10
CA ARG A 64 -14.39 17.12 -20.28
C ARG A 64 -12.98 16.52 -20.23
N GLY A 65 -12.80 15.43 -19.50
CA GLY A 65 -11.50 14.76 -19.33
C GLY A 65 -10.54 15.47 -18.36
N LEU A 66 -11.03 16.42 -17.55
CA LEU A 66 -10.22 17.22 -16.61
C LEU A 66 -10.29 16.71 -15.16
N GLY A 67 -10.89 15.54 -14.94
CA GLY A 67 -11.07 14.98 -13.61
C GLY A 67 -12.34 15.45 -12.88
N ALA A 68 -12.63 14.81 -11.74
CA ALA A 68 -13.82 15.07 -10.91
C ALA A 68 -13.71 16.30 -9.98
N GLY A 69 -12.56 17.00 -9.95
CA GLY A 69 -12.37 18.21 -9.14
C GLY A 69 -12.57 18.01 -7.64
N ALA A 70 -12.08 16.89 -7.09
CA ALA A 70 -12.25 16.49 -5.68
C ALA A 70 -13.72 16.36 -5.21
N SER A 71 -14.67 16.16 -6.15
CA SER A 71 -16.07 15.88 -5.85
C SER A 71 -16.35 14.37 -6.01
N PRO A 72 -16.64 13.65 -4.91
CA PRO A 72 -17.04 12.23 -4.97
C PRO A 72 -18.27 12.00 -5.83
N GLU A 73 -19.30 12.85 -5.72
CA GLU A 73 -20.53 12.75 -6.52
C GLU A 73 -20.27 12.77 -8.03
N ARG A 74 -19.36 13.63 -8.50
CA ARG A 74 -18.98 13.65 -9.93
C ARG A 74 -18.22 12.40 -10.35
N GLY A 75 -17.40 11.84 -9.45
CA GLY A 75 -16.72 10.56 -9.66
C GLY A 75 -17.73 9.42 -9.79
N ARG A 76 -18.73 9.40 -8.90
CA ARG A 76 -19.82 8.42 -8.89
C ARG A 76 -20.65 8.48 -10.17
N GLU A 77 -21.11 9.67 -10.56
CA GLU A 77 -21.87 9.88 -11.79
C GLU A 77 -21.07 9.45 -13.03
N ALA A 78 -19.77 9.77 -13.07
CA ALA A 78 -18.90 9.36 -14.16
C ALA A 78 -18.79 7.83 -14.31
N VAL A 79 -18.74 7.09 -13.20
CA VAL A 79 -18.74 5.62 -13.22
C VAL A 79 -20.12 5.07 -13.63
N LEU A 80 -21.21 5.65 -13.11
CA LEU A 80 -22.58 5.24 -13.44
C LEU A 80 -22.89 5.39 -14.93
N ASP A 81 -22.34 6.41 -15.59
CA ASP A 81 -22.48 6.62 -17.03
C ASP A 81 -21.75 5.55 -17.89
N HIS A 82 -20.84 4.77 -17.29
CA HIS A 82 -19.96 3.81 -17.98
C HIS A 82 -20.03 2.40 -17.36
N VAL A 83 -21.15 2.04 -16.73
CA VAL A 83 -21.35 0.74 -16.08
C VAL A 83 -21.15 -0.41 -17.07
N ASP A 84 -21.70 -0.31 -18.28
CA ASP A 84 -21.61 -1.38 -19.28
C ASP A 84 -20.15 -1.71 -19.67
N GLU A 85 -19.31 -0.67 -19.83
CA GLU A 85 -17.88 -0.82 -20.17
C GLU A 85 -17.09 -1.44 -19.01
N ILE A 86 -17.43 -1.07 -17.77
CA ILE A 86 -16.80 -1.62 -16.56
C ILE A 86 -17.23 -3.08 -16.36
N GLU A 87 -18.51 -3.40 -16.58
CA GLU A 87 -19.02 -4.76 -16.49
C GLU A 87 -18.32 -5.66 -17.52
N GLU A 88 -18.15 -5.19 -18.75
CA GLU A 88 -17.43 -5.92 -19.79
C GLU A 88 -15.96 -6.14 -19.42
N ALA A 89 -15.29 -5.13 -18.87
CA ALA A 89 -13.90 -5.23 -18.42
C ALA A 89 -13.72 -6.20 -17.24
N LEU A 90 -14.72 -6.32 -16.36
CA LEU A 90 -14.66 -7.21 -15.18
C LEU A 90 -15.18 -8.62 -15.44
N ARG A 91 -15.84 -8.86 -16.58
CA ARG A 91 -16.45 -10.15 -16.88
C ARG A 91 -15.44 -11.29 -16.86
N GLY A 92 -15.82 -12.39 -16.22
CA GLY A 92 -15.01 -13.60 -16.11
C GLY A 92 -13.90 -13.54 -15.06
N ALA A 93 -13.84 -12.48 -14.24
CA ALA A 93 -12.95 -12.44 -13.08
C ALA A 93 -13.48 -13.34 -11.96
N ASP A 94 -12.61 -14.19 -11.40
CA ASP A 94 -12.91 -14.92 -10.16
C ASP A 94 -12.67 -14.03 -8.93
N MET A 95 -11.75 -13.08 -9.08
CA MET A 95 -11.31 -12.17 -8.03
C MET A 95 -10.98 -10.80 -8.59
N VAL A 96 -11.44 -9.75 -7.90
CA VAL A 96 -11.21 -8.36 -8.28
C VAL A 96 -10.65 -7.59 -7.09
N PHE A 97 -9.47 -7.00 -7.27
CA PHE A 97 -8.92 -6.01 -6.35
C PHE A 97 -9.33 -4.62 -6.80
N VAL A 98 -9.98 -3.86 -5.92
CA VAL A 98 -10.31 -2.45 -6.16
C VAL A 98 -9.35 -1.60 -5.35
N THR A 99 -8.46 -0.87 -6.03
CA THR A 99 -7.48 0.02 -5.39
C THR A 99 -7.77 1.48 -5.69
N ALA A 100 -7.81 2.28 -4.62
CA ALA A 100 -8.11 3.70 -4.71
C ALA A 100 -7.44 4.50 -3.57
N GLY A 101 -7.05 5.72 -3.91
CA GLY A 101 -6.69 6.74 -2.92
C GLY A 101 -7.94 7.50 -2.49
N GLU A 102 -8.39 7.26 -1.26
CA GLU A 102 -9.63 7.84 -0.73
C GLU A 102 -9.48 9.34 -0.40
N GLY A 103 -10.60 10.04 -0.42
CA GLY A 103 -10.68 11.49 -0.22
C GLY A 103 -10.49 12.30 -1.51
N GLY A 104 -10.23 11.65 -2.65
CA GLY A 104 -10.34 12.28 -3.97
C GLY A 104 -11.79 12.41 -4.45
N GLY A 105 -11.98 12.75 -5.73
CA GLY A 105 -13.29 12.70 -6.37
C GLY A 105 -13.57 11.34 -7.02
N THR A 106 -12.74 10.96 -8.00
CA THR A 106 -12.93 9.74 -8.79
C THR A 106 -12.81 8.45 -7.99
N GLY A 107 -11.76 8.33 -7.16
CA GLY A 107 -11.53 7.14 -6.33
C GLY A 107 -12.67 6.93 -5.35
N THR A 108 -12.88 7.91 -4.46
CA THR A 108 -13.92 7.90 -3.41
C THR A 108 -15.33 7.62 -3.95
N GLY A 109 -15.74 8.27 -5.04
CA GLY A 109 -17.09 8.10 -5.58
C GLY A 109 -17.24 6.89 -6.51
N GLY A 110 -16.15 6.46 -7.15
CA GLY A 110 -16.17 5.41 -8.16
C GLY A 110 -15.91 4.02 -7.60
N ALA A 111 -15.03 3.89 -6.61
CA ALA A 111 -14.63 2.60 -6.04
C ALA A 111 -15.81 1.77 -5.51
N PRO A 112 -16.78 2.33 -4.75
CA PRO A 112 -17.93 1.55 -4.28
C PRO A 112 -18.77 0.97 -5.43
N ILE A 113 -18.95 1.73 -6.52
CA ILE A 113 -19.76 1.28 -7.65
C ILE A 113 -19.04 0.19 -8.45
N VAL A 114 -17.73 0.33 -8.66
CA VAL A 114 -16.93 -0.71 -9.34
C VAL A 114 -16.89 -2.00 -8.51
N ALA A 115 -16.72 -1.88 -7.19
CA ALA A 115 -16.77 -3.02 -6.27
C ALA A 115 -18.13 -3.74 -6.34
N LYS A 116 -19.22 -2.98 -6.34
CA LYS A 116 -20.57 -3.52 -6.47
C LYS A 116 -20.75 -4.32 -7.77
N ILE A 117 -20.30 -3.77 -8.90
CA ILE A 117 -20.38 -4.46 -10.20
C ILE A 117 -19.59 -5.78 -10.15
N ALA A 118 -18.37 -5.77 -9.61
CA ALA A 118 -17.56 -6.98 -9.47
C ALA A 118 -18.25 -8.06 -8.65
N ARG A 119 -18.88 -7.66 -7.53
CA ARG A 119 -19.60 -8.58 -6.63
C ARG A 119 -20.88 -9.12 -7.27
N GLU A 120 -21.63 -8.29 -8.00
CA GLU A 120 -22.81 -8.72 -8.78
C GLU A 120 -22.45 -9.72 -9.89
N LEU A 121 -21.25 -9.62 -10.46
CA LEU A 121 -20.69 -10.59 -11.40
C LEU A 121 -20.19 -11.89 -10.75
N GLY A 122 -20.19 -11.97 -9.42
CA GLY A 122 -19.81 -13.17 -8.65
C GLY A 122 -18.32 -13.27 -8.32
N ALA A 123 -17.54 -12.21 -8.56
CA ALA A 123 -16.12 -12.18 -8.22
C ALA A 123 -15.91 -11.91 -6.72
N LEU A 124 -14.92 -12.56 -6.12
CA LEU A 124 -14.44 -12.20 -4.78
C LEU A 124 -13.83 -10.80 -4.85
N THR A 125 -14.44 -9.84 -4.17
CA THR A 125 -14.12 -8.43 -4.32
C THR A 125 -13.41 -7.91 -3.09
N ILE A 126 -12.15 -7.49 -3.25
CA ILE A 126 -11.32 -6.96 -2.18
C ILE A 126 -11.00 -5.49 -2.43
N GLY A 127 -11.43 -4.61 -1.53
CA GLY A 127 -11.02 -3.21 -1.53
C GLY A 127 -9.68 -3.04 -0.83
N VAL A 128 -8.71 -2.40 -1.47
CA VAL A 128 -7.43 -2.01 -0.87
C VAL A 128 -7.27 -0.51 -1.05
N VAL A 129 -7.52 0.26 0.01
CA VAL A 129 -7.62 1.72 -0.09
C VAL A 129 -6.77 2.44 0.93
N THR A 130 -6.30 3.63 0.60
CA THR A 130 -5.54 4.49 1.52
C THR A 130 -6.37 5.65 2.05
N ARG A 131 -6.32 5.92 3.36
CA ARG A 131 -6.73 7.22 3.91
C ARG A 131 -5.67 8.29 3.60
N PRO A 132 -6.07 9.53 3.32
CA PRO A 132 -5.13 10.63 3.03
C PRO A 132 -4.27 10.95 4.25
N PHE A 133 -3.13 11.61 4.03
CA PHE A 133 -2.33 12.14 5.12
C PHE A 133 -3.06 13.27 5.85
N SER A 134 -2.83 13.41 7.15
CA SER A 134 -3.41 14.48 7.97
C SER A 134 -3.11 15.88 7.42
N PHE A 135 -1.96 16.08 6.76
CA PHE A 135 -1.58 17.37 6.17
C PHE A 135 -2.41 17.75 4.92
N GLU A 136 -3.08 16.79 4.27
CA GLU A 136 -3.90 17.05 3.08
C GLU A 136 -5.23 17.76 3.42
N GLY A 137 -5.56 17.83 4.70
CA GLY A 137 -6.65 18.64 5.23
C GLY A 137 -7.92 17.86 5.55
N LYS A 138 -8.70 18.42 6.48
CA LYS A 138 -9.88 17.76 7.09
C LYS A 138 -11.00 17.42 6.11
N VAL A 139 -11.16 18.22 5.05
CA VAL A 139 -12.19 17.97 4.02
C VAL A 139 -11.90 16.64 3.31
N ARG A 140 -10.62 16.40 2.98
CA ARG A 140 -10.17 15.18 2.30
C ARG A 140 -10.34 13.96 3.19
N THR A 141 -9.99 14.07 4.47
CA THR A 141 -10.20 13.00 5.47
C THR A 141 -11.68 12.64 5.61
N ARG A 142 -12.57 13.65 5.73
CA ARG A 142 -14.01 13.40 5.85
C ARG A 142 -14.56 12.68 4.62
N GLN A 143 -14.20 13.13 3.43
CA GLN A 143 -14.59 12.47 2.18
C GLN A 143 -14.08 11.03 2.11
N ALA A 144 -12.85 10.79 2.57
CA ALA A 144 -12.27 9.45 2.61
C ALA A 144 -13.04 8.53 3.57
N ASP A 145 -13.38 9.00 4.77
CA ASP A 145 -14.13 8.18 5.73
C ASP A 145 -15.56 7.86 5.24
N GLU A 146 -16.21 8.81 4.56
CA GLU A 146 -17.51 8.59 3.89
C GLU A 146 -17.38 7.53 2.76
N GLY A 147 -16.38 7.67 1.88
CA GLY A 147 -16.12 6.72 0.79
C GLY A 147 -15.75 5.31 1.27
N ILE A 148 -14.93 5.21 2.32
CA ILE A 148 -14.55 3.93 2.94
C ILE A 148 -15.78 3.20 3.49
N GLU A 149 -16.72 3.92 4.09
CA GLU A 149 -17.92 3.30 4.65
C GLU A 149 -18.89 2.85 3.55
N GLU A 150 -19.02 3.61 2.46
CA GLU A 150 -19.75 3.16 1.26
C GLU A 150 -19.07 1.95 0.60
N LEU A 151 -17.74 1.95 0.49
CA LEU A 151 -17.01 0.84 -0.11
C LEU A 151 -17.15 -0.43 0.72
N ARG A 152 -17.17 -0.31 2.04
CA ARG A 152 -17.28 -1.44 2.98
C ARG A 152 -18.52 -2.31 2.75
N SER A 153 -19.65 -1.71 2.37
CA SER A 153 -20.88 -2.46 2.13
C SER A 153 -20.90 -3.16 0.76
N GLU A 154 -20.02 -2.75 -0.16
CA GLU A 154 -19.98 -3.22 -1.54
C GLU A 154 -18.83 -4.21 -1.82
N VAL A 155 -17.91 -4.43 -0.86
CA VAL A 155 -16.80 -5.41 -0.96
C VAL A 155 -16.99 -6.59 0.00
N ASP A 156 -16.33 -7.71 -0.29
CA ASP A 156 -16.26 -8.85 0.63
C ASP A 156 -15.27 -8.58 1.78
N THR A 157 -14.11 -8.01 1.43
CA THR A 157 -13.08 -7.60 2.38
C THR A 157 -12.56 -6.20 2.03
N LEU A 158 -12.39 -5.36 3.04
CA LEU A 158 -11.81 -4.02 2.91
C LEU A 158 -10.54 -3.87 3.76
N ILE A 159 -9.41 -3.66 3.09
CA ILE A 159 -8.13 -3.31 3.69
C ILE A 159 -7.98 -1.80 3.63
N VAL A 160 -7.94 -1.15 4.80
CA VAL A 160 -7.76 0.31 4.91
C VAL A 160 -6.36 0.62 5.42
N ILE A 161 -5.59 1.36 4.62
CA ILE A 161 -4.22 1.76 4.92
C ILE A 161 -4.19 3.23 5.32
N PRO A 162 -3.91 3.58 6.59
CA PRO A 162 -3.72 4.97 6.98
C PRO A 162 -2.35 5.53 6.55
N ASN A 163 -2.35 6.50 5.63
CA ASN A 163 -1.10 7.11 5.17
C ASN A 163 -0.28 7.77 6.30
N ASP A 164 -0.93 8.27 7.35
CA ASP A 164 -0.22 8.82 8.52
C ASP A 164 0.70 7.80 9.22
N ARG A 165 0.42 6.50 9.10
CA ARG A 165 1.30 5.46 9.63
C ARG A 165 2.60 5.32 8.86
N LEU A 166 2.58 5.67 7.57
CA LEU A 166 3.77 5.69 6.74
C LEU A 166 4.75 6.77 7.23
N LEU A 167 4.24 7.90 7.74
CA LEU A 167 5.08 8.95 8.32
C LEU A 167 5.71 8.52 9.64
N ALA A 168 5.03 7.69 10.44
CA ALA A 168 5.55 7.22 11.72
C ALA A 168 6.72 6.24 11.57
N ILE A 169 6.79 5.53 10.45
CA ILE A 169 7.84 4.56 10.12
C ILE A 169 8.93 5.13 9.20
N SER A 170 8.74 6.35 8.69
CA SER A 170 9.67 7.00 7.78
C SER A 170 10.59 7.96 8.52
N ASP A 171 11.79 8.16 7.98
CA ASP A 171 12.73 9.17 8.50
C ASP A 171 12.15 10.58 8.38
N ARG A 172 12.52 11.45 9.34
CA ARG A 172 12.07 12.85 9.40
C ARG A 172 12.45 13.69 8.16
N SER A 173 13.35 13.18 7.31
CA SER A 173 13.78 13.81 6.07
C SER A 173 12.98 13.39 4.83
N ILE A 174 11.97 12.53 4.97
CA ILE A 174 11.19 12.05 3.82
C ILE A 174 10.50 13.21 3.08
N THR A 175 10.63 13.21 1.75
CA THR A 175 9.96 14.19 0.89
C THR A 175 8.51 13.78 0.62
N ALA A 176 7.67 14.73 0.18
CA ALA A 176 6.28 14.43 -0.17
C ALA A 176 6.18 13.36 -1.28
N VAL A 177 7.09 13.38 -2.25
CA VAL A 177 7.13 12.40 -3.35
C VAL A 177 7.42 11.00 -2.82
N GLU A 178 8.38 10.88 -1.90
CA GLU A 178 8.72 9.60 -1.27
C GLU A 178 7.58 9.10 -0.39
N ALA A 179 6.88 9.98 0.33
CA ALA A 179 5.73 9.59 1.16
C ALA A 179 4.58 8.99 0.33
N PHE A 180 4.24 9.58 -0.83
CA PHE A 180 3.25 8.99 -1.74
C PHE A 180 3.73 7.68 -2.37
N LYS A 181 5.01 7.59 -2.74
CA LYS A 181 5.59 6.32 -3.20
C LYS A 181 5.51 5.22 -2.14
N SER A 182 5.69 5.57 -0.86
CA SER A 182 5.49 4.63 0.24
C SER A 182 4.04 4.17 0.34
N ALA A 183 3.06 5.04 0.08
CA ALA A 183 1.65 4.65 0.05
C ALA A 183 1.36 3.68 -1.11
N ASP A 184 1.87 3.99 -2.31
CA ASP A 184 1.76 3.10 -3.47
C ASP A 184 2.43 1.73 -3.19
N GLN A 185 3.57 1.73 -2.49
CA GLN A 185 4.26 0.50 -2.10
C GLN A 185 3.43 -0.35 -1.13
N VAL A 186 2.70 0.26 -0.20
CA VAL A 186 1.83 -0.50 0.70
C VAL A 186 0.59 -1.03 -0.02
N LEU A 187 0.00 -0.27 -0.95
CA LEU A 187 -1.06 -0.76 -1.83
C LEU A 187 -0.60 -1.97 -2.66
N LEU A 188 0.61 -1.89 -3.24
CA LEU A 188 1.26 -3.01 -3.92
C LEU A 188 1.37 -4.22 -2.99
N SER A 189 1.95 -4.06 -1.81
CA SER A 189 2.14 -5.18 -0.87
C SER A 189 0.81 -5.85 -0.47
N GLY A 190 -0.28 -5.09 -0.36
CA GLY A 190 -1.61 -5.63 -0.06
C GLY A 190 -2.18 -6.51 -1.16
N VAL A 191 -2.02 -6.11 -2.42
CA VAL A 191 -2.44 -6.92 -3.57
C VAL A 191 -1.48 -8.09 -3.80
N GLN A 192 -0.18 -7.83 -3.72
CA GLN A 192 0.90 -8.80 -3.93
C GLN A 192 0.83 -9.96 -2.94
N GLY A 193 0.67 -9.66 -1.64
CA GLY A 193 0.66 -10.70 -0.59
C GLY A 193 -0.43 -11.75 -0.78
N ILE A 194 -1.59 -11.38 -1.33
CA ILE A 194 -2.70 -12.30 -1.62
C ILE A 194 -2.50 -12.97 -2.99
N THR A 195 -2.12 -12.17 -3.99
CA THR A 195 -1.99 -12.65 -5.37
C THR A 195 -0.89 -13.70 -5.50
N GLU A 196 0.28 -13.48 -4.89
CA GLU A 196 1.42 -14.39 -5.03
C GLU A 196 1.15 -15.77 -4.46
N ILE A 197 0.39 -15.87 -3.36
CA ILE A 197 -0.03 -17.15 -2.79
C ILE A 197 -0.85 -17.98 -3.80
N ILE A 198 -1.61 -17.32 -4.66
CA ILE A 198 -2.52 -17.97 -5.62
C ILE A 198 -1.80 -18.24 -6.94
N THR A 199 -1.01 -17.28 -7.43
CA THR A 199 -0.45 -17.32 -8.79
C THR A 199 0.95 -17.91 -8.86
N GLN A 200 1.73 -17.86 -7.78
CA GLN A 200 3.09 -18.37 -7.76
C GLN A 200 3.18 -19.72 -7.04
N PRO A 201 3.82 -20.73 -7.65
CA PRO A 201 4.02 -22.02 -7.01
C PRO A 201 5.04 -21.90 -5.87
N GLY A 202 4.56 -22.12 -4.65
CA GLY A 202 5.34 -22.34 -3.44
C GLY A 202 5.62 -23.80 -3.12
N LEU A 203 6.32 -24.01 -2.00
CA LEU A 203 6.42 -25.33 -1.36
C LEU A 203 5.07 -25.80 -0.82
N ILE A 204 4.28 -24.85 -0.30
CA ILE A 204 2.93 -25.06 0.21
C ILE A 204 2.02 -24.10 -0.55
N ASN A 205 1.37 -24.65 -1.57
CA ASN A 205 0.38 -23.94 -2.37
C ASN A 205 -0.96 -23.95 -1.66
N LEU A 206 -1.59 -22.79 -1.62
CA LEU A 206 -2.98 -22.65 -1.20
C LEU A 206 -3.89 -22.68 -2.42
N ASP A 207 -5.09 -23.22 -2.26
CA ASP A 207 -6.09 -23.13 -3.31
C ASP A 207 -6.89 -21.82 -3.19
N PHE A 208 -7.53 -21.44 -4.29
CA PHE A 208 -8.36 -20.24 -4.32
C PHE A 208 -9.59 -20.36 -3.39
N ALA A 209 -10.08 -21.57 -3.14
CA ALA A 209 -11.24 -21.79 -2.29
C ALA A 209 -10.95 -21.49 -0.82
N ASP A 210 -9.73 -21.77 -0.37
CA ASP A 210 -9.20 -21.47 0.94
C ASP A 210 -9.14 -19.95 1.17
N VAL A 211 -8.55 -19.20 0.23
CA VAL A 211 -8.55 -17.72 0.29
C VAL A 211 -9.98 -17.17 0.28
N LYS A 212 -10.83 -17.67 -0.63
CA LYS A 212 -12.24 -17.26 -0.71
C LYS A 212 -12.99 -17.50 0.59
N SER A 213 -12.75 -18.63 1.27
CA SER A 213 -13.44 -18.97 2.51
C SER A 213 -13.12 -18.03 3.68
N ILE A 214 -11.95 -17.39 3.70
CA ILE A 214 -11.58 -16.40 4.73
C ILE A 214 -12.04 -15.00 4.35
N MET A 215 -11.96 -14.65 3.05
CA MET A 215 -12.13 -13.27 2.59
C MET A 215 -13.56 -12.95 2.12
N THR A 216 -14.42 -13.94 1.87
CA THR A 216 -15.84 -13.70 1.58
C THR A 216 -16.56 -13.15 2.80
N ASP A 217 -17.24 -12.00 2.64
CA ASP A 217 -17.98 -11.28 3.69
C ASP A 217 -17.19 -11.06 5.01
N ALA A 218 -15.86 -10.94 4.94
CA ALA A 218 -15.01 -10.77 6.12
C ALA A 218 -15.05 -9.35 6.70
N GLY A 219 -15.57 -8.38 5.94
CA GLY A 219 -15.69 -6.98 6.35
C GLY A 219 -14.32 -6.30 6.39
N SER A 220 -13.96 -5.69 7.53
CA SER A 220 -12.65 -5.04 7.65
C SER A 220 -11.53 -6.05 7.76
N ALA A 221 -10.44 -5.81 7.04
CA ALA A 221 -9.18 -6.51 7.22
C ALA A 221 -8.05 -5.54 7.56
N LEU A 222 -7.06 -6.07 8.27
CA LEU A 222 -5.82 -5.39 8.60
C LEU A 222 -4.66 -6.11 7.93
N MET A 223 -3.67 -5.34 7.49
CA MET A 223 -2.47 -5.87 6.89
C MET A 223 -1.24 -5.46 7.71
N GLY A 224 -0.44 -6.45 8.07
CA GLY A 224 0.87 -6.29 8.68
C GLY A 224 1.94 -6.83 7.75
N ILE A 225 3.05 -6.10 7.62
CA ILE A 225 4.20 -6.51 6.80
C ILE A 225 5.45 -6.44 7.68
N GLY A 226 6.26 -7.48 7.62
CA GLY A 226 7.56 -7.55 8.26
C GLY A 226 8.59 -8.20 7.35
N SER A 227 9.84 -7.74 7.43
CA SER A 227 10.96 -8.31 6.68
C SER A 227 12.19 -8.37 7.57
N ALA A 228 12.92 -9.48 7.54
CA ALA A 228 14.16 -9.64 8.29
C ALA A 228 15.16 -10.53 7.53
N ARG A 229 16.43 -10.43 7.94
CA ARG A 229 17.58 -11.17 7.38
C ARG A 229 18.41 -11.79 8.51
N GLY A 230 19.23 -12.80 8.20
CA GLY A 230 20.11 -13.47 9.15
C GLY A 230 19.42 -14.54 10.01
N GLU A 231 20.01 -14.85 11.17
CA GLU A 231 19.46 -15.86 12.09
C GLU A 231 18.10 -15.43 12.66
N ASN A 232 17.18 -16.39 12.78
CA ASN A 232 15.80 -16.17 13.22
C ASN A 232 15.03 -15.12 12.40
N ARG A 233 15.40 -14.96 11.12
CA ARG A 233 14.75 -14.03 10.18
C ARG A 233 13.23 -14.23 10.09
N ALA A 234 12.74 -15.47 10.03
CA ALA A 234 11.30 -15.72 9.95
C ALA A 234 10.54 -15.28 11.22
N VAL A 235 11.06 -15.61 12.40
CA VAL A 235 10.47 -15.18 13.69
C VAL A 235 10.44 -13.66 13.79
N ARG A 236 11.56 -13.00 13.48
CA ARG A 236 11.64 -11.53 13.51
C ARG A 236 10.72 -10.87 12.49
N ALA A 237 10.62 -11.42 11.29
CA ALA A 237 9.69 -10.94 10.28
C ALA A 237 8.23 -11.09 10.74
N ALA A 238 7.89 -12.19 11.42
CA ALA A 238 6.55 -12.41 11.97
C ALA A 238 6.24 -11.41 13.10
N GLU A 239 7.18 -11.17 14.02
CA GLU A 239 7.04 -10.17 15.09
C GLU A 239 6.81 -8.77 14.52
N LEU A 240 7.59 -8.38 13.50
CA LEU A 240 7.44 -7.10 12.81
C LEU A 240 6.10 -7.00 12.07
N ALA A 241 5.61 -8.10 11.50
CA ALA A 241 4.33 -8.12 10.80
C ALA A 241 3.17 -7.93 11.79
N ILE A 242 3.18 -8.62 12.94
CA ILE A 242 2.12 -8.55 13.96
C ILE A 242 2.16 -7.23 14.74
N SER A 243 3.33 -6.64 14.89
CA SER A 243 3.50 -5.31 15.51
C SER A 243 3.54 -4.17 14.48
N SER A 244 3.19 -4.46 13.23
CA SER A 244 3.35 -3.51 12.14
C SER A 244 2.53 -2.23 12.40
N PRO A 245 3.12 -1.03 12.24
CA PRO A 245 2.40 0.24 12.42
C PRO A 245 1.23 0.45 11.46
N LEU A 246 1.15 -0.35 10.40
CA LEU A 246 0.02 -0.39 9.46
C LEU A 246 -1.24 -1.00 10.07
N LEU A 247 -1.10 -1.78 11.15
CA LEU A 247 -2.21 -2.32 11.92
C LEU A 247 -2.79 -1.22 12.82
N GLU A 248 -3.96 -0.66 12.47
CA GLU A 248 -4.66 0.32 13.32
C GLU A 248 -5.17 -0.28 14.65
N ALA A 249 -5.16 -1.60 14.74
CA ALA A 249 -5.69 -2.37 15.83
C ALA A 249 -4.96 -3.71 15.95
N SER A 250 -5.08 -4.35 17.10
CA SER A 250 -4.47 -5.67 17.32
C SER A 250 -5.06 -6.69 16.36
N ILE A 251 -4.26 -7.69 15.97
CA ILE A 251 -4.76 -8.90 15.29
C ILE A 251 -5.56 -9.81 16.24
N ASP A 252 -5.53 -9.52 17.54
CA ASP A 252 -6.36 -10.17 18.55
C ASP A 252 -7.85 -10.03 18.20
N GLY A 253 -8.56 -11.15 18.18
CA GLY A 253 -9.96 -11.25 17.80
C GLY A 253 -10.25 -11.40 16.30
N ALA A 254 -9.22 -11.51 15.45
CA ALA A 254 -9.43 -11.92 14.06
C ALA A 254 -9.81 -13.39 13.97
N MET A 255 -10.93 -13.71 13.33
CA MET A 255 -11.39 -15.08 13.12
C MET A 255 -10.80 -15.73 11.85
N GLY A 256 -10.23 -14.92 10.96
CA GLY A 256 -9.53 -15.39 9.76
C GLY A 256 -8.18 -14.71 9.62
N VAL A 257 -7.13 -15.50 9.40
CA VAL A 257 -5.78 -14.97 9.17
C VAL A 257 -5.17 -15.64 7.95
N LEU A 258 -4.71 -14.83 7.01
CA LEU A 258 -3.92 -15.27 5.85
C LEU A 258 -2.47 -14.84 6.08
N LEU A 259 -1.57 -15.81 6.09
CA LEU A 259 -0.14 -15.65 6.30
C LEU A 259 0.60 -15.96 4.99
N SER A 260 1.28 -14.97 4.44
CA SER A 260 2.18 -15.14 3.30
C SER A 260 3.61 -15.09 3.77
N VAL A 261 4.41 -16.12 3.46
CA VAL A 261 5.84 -16.17 3.75
C VAL A 261 6.60 -16.23 2.44
N ALA A 262 7.28 -15.14 2.08
CA ALA A 262 8.16 -15.07 0.92
C ALA A 262 9.63 -15.13 1.37
N GLY A 263 10.42 -15.97 0.71
CA GLY A 263 11.85 -16.11 0.99
C GLY A 263 12.59 -16.81 -0.15
N GLY A 264 13.92 -16.89 -0.06
CA GLY A 264 14.73 -17.61 -1.03
C GLY A 264 14.51 -19.12 -0.97
N SER A 265 15.11 -19.84 -1.92
CA SER A 265 15.12 -21.32 -1.93
C SER A 265 15.76 -21.97 -0.69
N ASP A 266 16.40 -21.18 0.18
CA ASP A 266 17.00 -21.60 1.44
C ASP A 266 16.02 -21.59 2.64
N LEU A 267 14.77 -21.16 2.43
CA LEU A 267 13.74 -21.08 3.47
C LEU A 267 13.43 -22.45 4.08
N GLY A 268 13.76 -22.62 5.36
CA GLY A 268 13.56 -23.88 6.08
C GLY A 268 12.14 -24.08 6.61
N LEU A 269 11.70 -25.33 6.67
CA LEU A 269 10.38 -25.69 7.26
C LEU A 269 10.28 -25.28 8.75
N PHE A 270 11.39 -25.35 9.49
CA PHE A 270 11.42 -24.96 10.90
C PHE A 270 11.18 -23.45 11.08
N GLU A 271 11.81 -22.63 10.24
CA GLU A 271 11.60 -21.17 10.23
C GLU A 271 10.13 -20.81 9.96
N ILE A 272 9.50 -21.51 9.01
CA ILE A 272 8.08 -21.33 8.68
C ILE A 272 7.19 -21.73 9.87
N ASN A 273 7.49 -22.86 10.53
CA ASN A 273 6.70 -23.34 11.67
C ASN A 273 6.73 -22.34 12.84
N GLU A 274 7.91 -21.83 13.21
CA GLU A 274 8.02 -20.85 14.30
C GLU A 274 7.28 -19.54 14.00
N ALA A 275 7.34 -19.06 12.75
CA ALA A 275 6.58 -17.89 12.33
C ALA A 275 5.06 -18.13 12.41
N CYS A 276 4.59 -19.32 12.01
CA CYS A 276 3.17 -19.69 12.08
C CYS A 276 2.67 -19.77 13.53
N GLU A 277 3.43 -20.41 14.43
CA GLU A 277 3.08 -20.52 15.85
C GLU A 277 2.96 -19.15 16.51
N LEU A 278 3.84 -18.22 16.17
CA LEU A 278 3.83 -16.86 16.71
C LEU A 278 2.58 -16.08 16.26
N VAL A 279 2.22 -16.17 14.97
CA VAL A 279 0.99 -15.56 14.45
C VAL A 279 -0.25 -16.21 15.06
N GLN A 280 -0.26 -17.53 15.21
CA GLN A 280 -1.37 -18.26 15.83
C GLN A 280 -1.57 -17.88 17.30
N ALA A 281 -0.49 -17.69 18.04
CA ALA A 281 -0.57 -17.27 19.45
C ALA A 281 -1.13 -15.85 19.62
N ALA A 282 -1.03 -15.00 18.59
CA ALA A 282 -1.51 -13.62 18.62
C ALA A 282 -2.94 -13.45 18.05
N ALA A 283 -3.44 -14.42 17.29
CA ALA A 283 -4.81 -14.44 16.76
C ALA A 283 -5.82 -15.07 17.75
N HIS A 284 -7.10 -15.10 17.39
CA HIS A 284 -8.12 -15.77 18.20
C HIS A 284 -7.86 -17.29 18.27
N PRO A 285 -8.09 -17.98 19.40
CA PRO A 285 -7.85 -19.43 19.53
C PRO A 285 -8.60 -20.30 18.52
N ASP A 286 -9.80 -19.85 18.11
CA ASP A 286 -10.64 -20.51 17.11
C ASP A 286 -10.48 -19.90 15.70
N ALA A 287 -9.45 -19.08 15.48
CA ALA A 287 -9.21 -18.45 14.17
C ALA A 287 -8.85 -19.50 13.11
N LYS A 288 -9.44 -19.37 11.92
CA LYS A 288 -9.00 -20.11 10.74
C LYS A 288 -7.74 -19.43 10.19
N ILE A 289 -6.60 -20.11 10.32
CA ILE A 289 -5.31 -19.62 9.83
C ILE A 289 -4.95 -20.40 8.57
N ILE A 290 -4.66 -19.67 7.51
CA ILE A 290 -4.24 -20.18 6.22
C ILE A 290 -2.86 -19.61 5.93
N PHE A 291 -1.90 -20.48 5.61
CA PHE A 291 -0.52 -20.07 5.38
C PHE A 291 -0.03 -20.54 4.03
N GLY A 292 0.61 -19.64 3.29
CA GLY A 292 1.20 -19.88 1.99
C GLY A 292 2.68 -19.50 1.99
N THR A 293 3.45 -20.20 1.19
CA THR A 293 4.88 -19.90 1.00
C THR A 293 5.12 -19.50 -0.45
N THR A 294 5.95 -18.49 -0.67
CA THR A 294 6.39 -18.10 -2.02
C THR A 294 7.91 -18.16 -2.06
N ILE A 295 8.47 -18.82 -3.07
CA ILE A 295 9.92 -18.85 -3.28
C ILE A 295 10.29 -17.73 -4.25
N ASP A 296 11.07 -16.76 -3.77
CA ASP A 296 11.63 -15.68 -4.57
C ASP A 296 13.14 -15.57 -4.32
N ASP A 297 13.93 -16.13 -5.26
CA ASP A 297 15.39 -16.10 -5.18
C ASP A 297 15.97 -14.67 -5.28
N ALA A 298 15.19 -13.67 -5.73
CA ALA A 298 15.63 -12.28 -5.74
C ALA A 298 15.76 -11.69 -4.32
N LEU A 299 15.11 -12.29 -3.32
CA LEU A 299 15.19 -11.88 -1.92
C LEU A 299 16.51 -12.27 -1.25
N GLY A 300 17.22 -13.27 -1.78
CA GLY A 300 18.45 -13.79 -1.19
C GLY A 300 18.21 -14.30 0.24
N ASP A 301 18.84 -13.66 1.23
CA ASP A 301 18.72 -14.02 2.66
C ASP A 301 17.54 -13.33 3.37
N GLU A 302 16.70 -12.59 2.64
CA GLU A 302 15.55 -11.90 3.22
C GLU A 302 14.31 -12.80 3.27
N VAL A 303 13.67 -12.82 4.44
CA VAL A 303 12.33 -13.38 4.59
C VAL A 303 11.36 -12.24 4.82
N ARG A 304 10.32 -12.19 3.99
CA ARG A 304 9.21 -11.25 4.09
C ARG A 304 7.96 -12.01 4.51
N ILE A 305 7.30 -11.52 5.55
CA ILE A 305 6.05 -12.06 6.05
C ILE A 305 4.96 -10.99 5.91
N THR A 306 3.85 -11.37 5.31
CA THR A 306 2.65 -10.55 5.21
C THR A 306 1.52 -11.26 5.94
N VAL A 307 0.93 -10.58 6.92
CA VAL A 307 -0.20 -11.06 7.71
C VAL A 307 -1.43 -10.25 7.32
N ILE A 308 -2.49 -10.93 6.91
CA ILE A 308 -3.78 -10.32 6.62
C ILE A 308 -4.81 -10.91 7.58
N ALA A 309 -5.24 -10.10 8.54
CA ALA A 309 -6.20 -10.50 9.55
C ALA A 309 -7.58 -9.93 9.19
N ALA A 310 -8.61 -10.77 9.17
CA ALA A 310 -9.98 -10.41 8.78
C ALA A 310 -11.01 -11.10 9.70
N GLY A 311 -12.29 -10.72 9.57
CA GLY A 311 -13.36 -11.32 10.36
C GLY A 311 -13.29 -10.94 11.84
N PHE A 312 -13.07 -9.65 12.14
CA PHE A 312 -13.08 -9.14 13.51
C PHE A 312 -14.51 -9.12 14.08
N ASP A 313 -14.64 -9.46 15.37
CA ASP A 313 -15.92 -9.44 16.08
C ASP A 313 -16.50 -8.01 16.13
N GLY A 314 -17.63 -7.78 15.44
CA GLY A 314 -18.25 -6.46 15.23
C GLY A 314 -17.94 -5.78 13.89
N GLY A 315 -17.28 -6.45 12.95
CA GLY A 315 -17.08 -5.99 11.56
C GLY A 315 -15.99 -4.93 11.35
N ALA A 316 -15.43 -4.40 12.44
CA ALA A 316 -14.27 -3.50 12.42
C ALA A 316 -13.36 -3.80 13.61
N PRO A 317 -12.03 -3.71 13.43
CA PRO A 317 -11.10 -4.00 14.51
C PRO A 317 -11.14 -2.87 15.56
N LYS A 318 -11.01 -3.22 16.84
CA LYS A 318 -11.03 -2.23 17.94
C LYS A 318 -9.80 -1.33 17.85
N LYS A 319 -9.98 -0.08 17.42
CA LYS A 319 -8.92 0.93 17.34
C LYS A 319 -8.17 1.02 18.67
N VAL A 320 -6.86 0.79 18.63
CA VAL A 320 -5.99 1.02 19.79
C VAL A 320 -5.73 2.53 19.86
N ALA A 321 -6.05 3.15 21.00
CA ALA A 321 -5.76 4.56 21.22
C ALA A 321 -4.25 4.77 21.28
N MET A 322 -3.66 5.36 20.23
CA MET A 322 -2.28 5.83 20.29
C MET A 322 -2.21 7.23 20.92
N PRO A 323 -1.11 7.55 21.62
CA PRO A 323 -0.89 8.89 22.14
C PRO A 323 -0.90 9.88 20.97
N VAL A 324 -1.77 10.88 21.07
CA VAL A 324 -1.82 12.00 20.15
C VAL A 324 -0.47 12.72 20.25
N ILE A 325 0.23 12.91 19.12
CA ILE A 325 1.34 13.85 19.06
C ILE A 325 0.71 15.24 19.17
N ASP A 326 0.55 15.72 20.40
CA ASP A 326 -0.02 17.03 20.66
C ASP A 326 1.01 18.10 20.31
N ALA A 327 0.59 19.17 19.62
CA ALA A 327 1.45 20.30 19.29
C ALA A 327 2.09 20.94 20.54
N ALA A 328 1.50 20.72 21.72
CA ALA A 328 2.06 21.10 23.01
C ALA A 328 3.40 20.38 23.34
N THR A 329 3.66 19.18 22.79
CA THR A 329 4.92 18.44 22.98
C THR A 329 6.04 18.87 22.03
N LEU A 330 5.75 19.69 21.01
CA LEU A 330 6.74 20.25 20.07
C LEU A 330 7.45 21.52 20.59
N ASN A 331 7.16 21.97 21.81
CA ASN A 331 7.79 23.15 22.42
C ASN A 331 9.13 22.86 23.15
N GLY A 332 9.71 21.68 22.96
CA GLY A 332 11.05 21.39 23.46
C GLY A 332 12.09 22.23 22.72
N LYS A 333 12.68 23.22 23.41
CA LYS A 333 13.99 23.75 23.00
C LYS A 333 14.94 22.56 22.88
N ALA A 334 15.40 22.27 21.66
CA ALA A 334 16.44 21.29 21.45
C ALA A 334 17.68 21.73 22.23
N ASP A 335 18.07 20.95 23.23
CA ASP A 335 19.36 21.08 23.88
C ASP A 335 20.28 20.05 23.21
N PRO A 336 21.13 20.46 22.25
CA PRO A 336 22.01 19.52 21.58
C PRO A 336 23.09 19.11 22.59
N VAL A 337 23.00 17.90 23.12
CA VAL A 337 24.07 17.32 23.93
C VAL A 337 25.15 16.83 22.95
N PRO A 338 26.36 17.44 22.88
CA PRO A 338 27.31 17.20 21.79
C PRO A 338 28.02 15.85 21.84
N ASN A 339 27.73 14.98 22.80
CA ASN A 339 28.61 13.87 23.15
C ASN A 339 28.04 12.47 22.87
N ASN A 340 27.02 12.36 22.00
CA ASN A 340 26.50 11.05 21.59
C ASN A 340 25.89 11.08 20.18
N ASP A 341 26.60 11.69 19.23
CA ASP A 341 26.25 11.58 17.82
C ASP A 341 26.65 10.19 17.29
N PRO A 342 25.69 9.31 16.92
CA PRO A 342 25.98 7.96 16.43
C PRO A 342 26.73 7.95 15.09
N LEU A 343 26.70 9.06 14.33
CA LEU A 343 27.37 9.16 13.03
C LEU A 343 28.90 9.30 13.15
N VAL A 344 29.39 9.91 14.23
CA VAL A 344 30.85 10.06 14.46
C VAL A 344 31.49 8.71 14.81
N VAL A 345 30.74 7.84 15.50
CA VAL A 345 31.18 6.48 15.86
C VAL A 345 31.09 5.52 14.67
N ALA A 346 30.15 5.74 13.74
CA ALA A 346 29.89 4.82 12.63
C ALA A 346 30.83 5.00 11.42
N LEU A 347 31.58 6.11 11.30
CA LEU A 347 32.28 6.47 10.06
C LEU A 347 33.81 6.37 10.07
N GLU A 348 34.49 6.01 11.18
CA GLU A 348 35.97 5.91 11.27
C GLU A 348 36.74 6.92 10.38
N LEU A 349 36.39 8.21 10.48
CA LEU A 349 37.15 9.25 9.79
C LEU A 349 38.31 9.70 10.70
N PRO A 350 39.55 9.79 10.20
CA PRO A 350 40.66 10.25 11.02
C PRO A 350 40.42 11.70 11.45
N ASP A 351 40.67 11.92 12.73
CA ASP A 351 40.48 13.17 13.46
C ASP A 351 41.47 14.23 12.95
N GLU A 352 41.04 15.11 12.03
CA GLU A 352 41.72 16.39 11.81
C GLU A 352 40.71 17.55 11.74
N ALA A 353 40.58 18.21 12.89
CA ALA A 353 40.06 19.54 13.03
C ALA A 353 40.84 20.55 12.18
N SER A 354 40.14 21.23 11.27
CA SER A 354 40.60 22.51 10.71
C SER A 354 39.40 23.36 10.31
N THR A 355 39.12 24.34 11.16
CA THR A 355 38.21 25.47 10.99
C THR A 355 38.26 26.09 9.60
N ARG A 356 37.15 26.08 8.86
CA ARG A 356 36.92 27.09 7.80
C ARG A 356 35.82 28.04 8.25
N LYS A 357 36.22 29.30 8.45
CA LYS A 357 35.34 30.44 8.72
C LYS A 357 34.27 30.53 7.65
N ARG A 358 33.03 30.74 8.08
CA ARG A 358 31.88 31.03 7.23
C ARG A 358 32.05 32.47 6.73
N VAL A 359 32.38 32.65 5.44
CA VAL A 359 32.47 33.97 4.81
C VAL A 359 31.06 34.50 4.59
N THR A 360 30.76 35.69 5.08
CA THR A 360 29.49 36.39 4.88
C THR A 360 29.55 37.27 3.64
N PHE A 361 28.39 37.48 3.01
CA PHE A 361 28.19 38.13 1.71
C PHE A 361 28.72 39.57 1.59
N GLU A 362 29.10 40.20 2.71
CA GLU A 362 29.67 41.56 2.74
C GLU A 362 31.18 41.61 2.42
N GLU A 363 31.90 40.47 2.49
CA GLU A 363 33.33 40.41 2.13
C GLU A 363 33.57 40.23 0.60
N LEU A 364 32.52 40.07 -0.20
CA LEU A 364 32.60 39.87 -1.66
C LEU A 364 32.54 41.16 -2.51
N VAL A 365 32.40 42.33 -1.88
CA VAL A 365 32.16 43.61 -2.60
C VAL A 365 33.37 44.57 -2.52
N HIS A 366 34.47 44.17 -1.89
CA HIS A 366 35.73 44.92 -1.93
C HIS A 366 36.87 44.04 -2.41
N GLU A 367 37.03 43.97 -3.73
CA GLU A 367 38.34 43.97 -4.38
C GLU A 367 38.13 44.34 -5.86
N ASP A 368 38.60 45.53 -6.21
CA ASP A 368 38.85 45.96 -7.59
C ASP A 368 39.80 44.94 -8.24
N ASP A 369 39.49 44.47 -9.45
CA ASP A 369 40.44 44.42 -10.58
C ASP A 369 39.76 43.97 -11.89
N GLU A 370 40.26 44.56 -12.98
CA GLU A 370 39.78 44.64 -14.35
C GLU A 370 39.28 43.32 -15.00
N ILE A 371 38.07 43.34 -15.56
CA ILE A 371 37.60 42.35 -16.53
C ILE A 371 38.02 42.81 -17.94
N ASP A 372 38.97 42.09 -18.54
CA ASP A 372 39.40 42.28 -19.92
C ASP A 372 38.32 41.78 -20.90
N ILE A 373 37.79 42.66 -21.74
CA ILE A 373 36.68 42.38 -22.66
C ILE A 373 37.27 42.07 -24.06
N PRO A 374 37.02 40.89 -24.65
CA PRO A 374 37.52 40.55 -25.98
C PRO A 374 37.00 41.50 -27.09
N ASP A 375 37.90 41.91 -27.99
CA ASP A 375 37.74 42.97 -29.00
C ASP A 375 36.60 42.77 -30.05
N PHE A 376 35.88 41.65 -30.06
CA PHE A 376 34.75 41.44 -30.99
C PHE A 376 33.39 41.90 -30.43
N MET A 377 33.33 42.29 -29.16
CA MET A 377 32.13 42.87 -28.51
C MET A 377 32.18 44.40 -28.39
N ARG A 378 33.10 45.08 -29.08
CA ARG A 378 33.08 46.54 -29.22
C ARG A 378 32.24 47.02 -30.40
#